data_AF-A0A3D4NI95-F1
#
_entry.id   AF-A0A3D4NI95-F1
#
_cell.length_a   1.000
_cell.length_b   1.000
_cell.length_c   1.000
_cell.angle_alpha   90.00
_cell.angle_beta   90.00
_cell.angle_gamma   90.00
#
_symmetry.space_group_name_H-M   'P 1'
#
loop_
_entity.id
_entity.type
_entity.pdbx_description
1 polymer ?
#
loop_
_entity_poly.entity_id
_entity_poly.type
_entity_poly.pdbx_seq_one_letter_code
_entity_poly.pdbx_strand_id
1 'polypeptide(L)' 'FKALYPIVQQRFYFEHAEVLEWSEGGDVRVRLLTDLSSEWRNGTELDAQFGVMDGQLLSLVSIKA' A
#
# COMPACT_ATOMS: atom_id res chain seq x y z
N PHE A 1 -0.56 -0.20 -5.59
CA PHE A 1 -1.06 -0.63 -6.91
C PHE A 1 -1.32 -2.13 -7.01
N LYS A 2 -0.28 -2.98 -7.12
CA LYS A 2 -0.42 -4.42 -7.43
C LYS A 2 -1.36 -5.19 -6.50
N ALA A 3 -1.35 -4.89 -5.21
CA ALA A 3 -2.20 -5.57 -4.22
C ALA A 3 -3.70 -5.23 -4.37
N LEU A 4 -4.03 -3.98 -4.70
CA LEU A 4 -5.44 -3.54 -4.76
C LEU A 4 -6.02 -3.57 -6.17
N TYR A 5 -5.22 -3.38 -7.22
CA TYR A 5 -5.72 -3.31 -8.59
C TYR A 5 -6.61 -4.51 -9.01
N PRO A 6 -6.28 -5.78 -8.67
CA PRO A 6 -7.14 -6.92 -8.97
C PRO A 6 -8.52 -6.86 -8.29
N ILE A 7 -8.61 -6.17 -7.14
CA ILE A 7 -9.82 -6.07 -6.32
C ILE A 7 -10.68 -4.88 -6.77
N VAL A 8 -10.07 -3.71 -6.93
CA VAL A 8 -10.79 -2.46 -7.25
C VAL A 8 -11.00 -2.26 -8.75
N GLN A 9 -10.18 -2.92 -9.59
CA GLN A 9 -10.18 -2.82 -11.06
C GLN A 9 -10.08 -1.38 -11.62
N GLN A 10 -9.71 -0.43 -10.77
CA GLN A 10 -9.49 0.97 -11.08
C GLN A 10 -7.99 1.29 -11.08
N ARG A 11 -7.54 2.07 -12.06
CA ARG A 11 -6.15 2.56 -12.07
C ARG A 11 -5.99 3.69 -11.06
N PHE A 12 -4.86 3.68 -10.36
CA PHE A 12 -4.45 4.72 -9.43
C PHE A 12 -2.93 4.79 -9.38
N TYR A 13 -2.40 5.94 -8.92
CA TYR A 13 -0.99 6.30 -9.06
C TYR A 13 -0.46 6.84 -7.73
N PHE A 14 0.74 7.41 -7.74
CA PHE A 14 1.46 7.80 -6.54
C PHE A 14 0.72 8.87 -5.74
N GLU A 15 0.07 9.83 -6.40
CA GLU A 15 -0.73 10.88 -5.76
C GLU A 15 -1.98 10.36 -5.03
N HIS A 16 -2.34 9.09 -5.23
CA HIS A 16 -3.53 8.47 -4.63
C HIS A 16 -3.21 7.68 -3.36
N ALA A 17 -1.94 7.62 -2.93
CA ALA A 17 -1.57 6.99 -1.66
C ALA A 17 -0.28 7.59 -1.09
N GLU A 18 -0.15 7.60 0.22
CA GLU A 18 1.04 8.08 0.91
C GLU A 18 1.55 7.06 1.92
N VAL A 19 2.83 7.12 2.24
CA VAL A 19 3.42 6.39 3.38
C VAL A 19 3.32 7.29 4.60
N LEU A 20 2.62 6.81 5.64
CA LEU A 20 2.47 7.54 6.90
C LEU A 20 3.66 7.33 7.83
N GLU A 21 4.10 6.08 7.95
CA GLU A 21 5.18 5.67 8.83
C GLU A 21 5.91 4.46 8.24
N TRP A 22 7.18 4.34 8.60
CA TRP A 22 7.97 3.14 8.33
C TRP A 22 8.99 2.92 9.44
N SER A 23 9.44 1.67 9.60
CA SER A 23 10.45 1.27 10.57
C SER A 23 11.69 0.69 9.88
N GLU A 24 12.86 0.80 10.51
CA GLU A 24 14.06 0.07 10.05
C GLU A 24 13.86 -1.46 10.05
N GLY A 25 12.92 -1.95 10.87
CA GLY A 25 12.51 -3.36 10.91
C GLY A 25 11.71 -3.81 9.69
N GLY A 26 11.32 -2.89 8.80
CA GLY A 26 10.66 -3.19 7.55
C GLY A 26 9.15 -2.94 7.55
N ASP A 27 8.55 -2.50 8.65
CA ASP A 27 7.11 -2.19 8.67
C ASP A 27 6.83 -0.88 7.93
N VAL A 28 5.69 -0.81 7.25
CA VAL A 28 5.21 0.39 6.53
C VAL A 28 3.71 0.52 6.73
N ARG A 29 3.22 1.73 7.03
CA ARG A 29 1.80 2.05 6.93
C ARG A 29 1.55 2.97 5.75
N VAL A 30 0.59 2.58 4.92
CA VAL A 30 0.17 3.31 3.72
C VAL A 30 -1.26 3.80 3.90
N ARG A 31 -1.58 5.01 3.45
CA ARG A 31 -2.94 5.55 3.46
C ARG A 31 -3.40 5.89 2.05
N LEU A 32 -4.65 5.57 1.72
CA LEU A 32 -5.28 6.02 0.48
C LEU A 32 -5.70 7.49 0.57
N LEU A 33 -5.43 8.24 -0.49
CA LEU A 33 -5.79 9.65 -0.64
C LEU A 33 -7.01 9.87 -1.55
N THR A 34 -7.63 8.80 -2.03
CA THR A 34 -8.81 8.85 -2.89
C THR A 34 -9.69 7.63 -2.69
N ASP A 35 -10.93 7.70 -3.17
CA ASP A 35 -11.83 6.56 -3.21
C ASP A 35 -11.52 5.69 -4.43
N LEU A 36 -11.23 4.41 -4.18
CA LEU A 36 -10.97 3.40 -5.21
C LEU A 36 -12.16 2.43 -5.38
N SER A 37 -12.94 2.22 -4.31
CA SER A 37 -14.21 1.48 -4.33
C SER A 37 -15.04 1.82 -3.08
N SER A 38 -16.19 1.17 -2.90
CA SER A 38 -16.99 1.30 -1.66
C SER A 38 -16.26 0.82 -0.40
N GLU A 39 -15.36 -0.15 -0.54
CA GLU A 39 -14.58 -0.74 0.56
C GLU A 39 -13.21 -0.08 0.73
N TRP A 40 -12.65 0.44 -0.37
CA TRP A 40 -11.34 1.08 -0.42
C TRP A 40 -11.50 2.58 -0.61
N ARG A 41 -11.64 3.31 0.49
CA ARG A 41 -11.94 4.74 0.49
C ARG A 41 -10.73 5.59 0.87
N ASN A 42 -10.84 6.88 0.62
CA ASN A 42 -9.93 7.88 1.16
C ASN A 42 -9.81 7.66 2.69
N GLY A 43 -8.57 7.68 3.18
CA GLY A 43 -8.25 7.44 4.57
C GLY A 43 -8.09 5.97 4.94
N THR A 44 -8.40 5.00 4.07
CA THR A 44 -8.12 3.58 4.35
C THR A 44 -6.62 3.39 4.53
N GLU A 45 -6.24 2.79 5.66
CA GLU A 45 -4.85 2.46 6.00
C GLU A 45 -4.57 0.98 5.74
N LEU A 46 -3.38 0.70 5.22
CA LEU A 46 -2.90 -0.64 4.93
C LEU A 46 -1.54 -0.85 5.58
N ASP A 47 -1.38 -2.01 6.22
CA ASP A 47 -0.08 -2.47 6.67
C ASP A 47 0.66 -3.15 5.52
N ALA A 48 1.94 -2.83 5.43
CA ALA A 48 2.86 -3.33 4.43
C ALA A 48 4.22 -3.60 5.05
N GLN A 49 5.06 -4.31 4.32
CA GLN A 49 6.41 -4.63 4.71
C GLN A 49 7.38 -4.37 3.57
N PHE A 50 8.64 -4.08 3.90
CA PHE A 50 9.75 -4.07 2.97
C PHE A 50 10.97 -4.75 3.57
N GLY A 51 11.87 -5.20 2.71
CA GLY A 51 13.19 -5.69 3.08
C GLY A 51 14.21 -5.33 2.01
N VAL A 52 15.44 -5.08 2.44
CA VAL A 52 16.57 -4.83 1.55
C VAL A 52 17.57 -5.97 1.68
N MET A 53 17.85 -6.65 0.57
CA MET A 53 18.81 -7.75 0.52
C MET A 53 19.69 -7.58 -0.73
N ASP A 54 21.01 -7.61 -0.55
CA ASP A 54 21.99 -7.43 -1.64
C ASP A 54 21.74 -6.17 -2.49
N GLY A 55 21.30 -5.09 -1.85
CA GLY A 55 20.96 -3.82 -2.51
C GLY A 55 19.62 -3.81 -3.25
N GLN A 56 18.84 -4.90 -3.17
CA GLN A 56 17.51 -5.00 -3.78
C GLN A 56 16.41 -4.76 -2.76
N LEU A 57 15.42 -3.94 -3.13
CA LEU A 57 14.25 -3.66 -2.31
C LEU A 57 13.09 -4.58 -2.72
N LEU A 58 12.61 -5.38 -1.77
CA LEU A 58 11.37 -6.13 -1.89
C LEU A 58 10.29 -5.48 -1.01
N SER A 59 9.08 -5.32 -1.52
CA SER A 59 7.94 -4.84 -0.74
C SER A 59 6.71 -5.75 -0.90
N LEU A 60 5.94 -5.83 0.17
CA LEU A 60 4.74 -6.64 0.29
C LEU A 60 3.63 -5.79 0.91
N VAL A 61 2.42 -5.85 0.35
CA VAL A 61 1.21 -5.26 0.96
C VAL A 61 0.24 -6.40 1.19
N SER A 62 -0.14 -6.62 2.44
CA SER A 62 -1.07 -7.68 2.82
C SER A 62 -2.49 -7.13 2.88
N ILE A 63 -3.37 -7.66 2.03
CA ILE A 63 -4.79 -7.33 2.06
C ILE A 63 -5.50 -8.41 2.87
N LYS A 64 -6.21 -8.01 3.94
CA LYS A 64 -7.08 -8.95 4.67
C LYS A 64 -8.24 -9.35 3.75
N ALA A 65 -8.48 -10.65 3.67
CA ALA A 65 -9.61 -11.24 2.97
C ALA A 65 -10.90 -11.15 3.79
#